data_AF-A0A946TWE5-F1
#
_entry.id   AF-A0A946TWE5-F1
#
_cell.length_a   1.000
_cell.length_b   1.000
_cell.length_c   1.000
_cell.angle_alpha   90.00
_cell.angle_beta   90.00
_cell.angle_gamma   90.00
#
_symmetry.space_group_name_H-M   'P 1'
#
loop_
_entity.id
_entity.type
_entity.pdbx_description
1 polymer ?
#
loop_
_entity_poly.entity_id
_entity_poly.type
_entity_poly.pdbx_seq_one_letter_code
_entity_poly.pdbx_strand_id
1 'polypeptide(L)'
;MGQSSIIYTSSSLGVDGCKEGWVGVAIDECGQVLGSHVSSTFKNLLSYFPGIQSVGIDMPLKLINEPSKEADQLVRKELGSKRFSSYS
;
A
#
# COMPACT_ATOMS: atom_id res chain seq x y z
N MET A 1 -20.90 7.17 22.95
CA MET A 1 -19.79 7.82 22.21
C MET A 1 -20.04 7.54 20.74
N GLY A 2 -20.68 8.48 20.04
CA GLY A 2 -21.04 8.29 18.64
C GLY A 2 -19.77 8.32 17.80
N GLN A 3 -19.42 7.21 17.16
CA GLN A 3 -18.49 7.24 16.04
C GLN A 3 -19.14 8.14 15.00
N SER A 4 -18.60 9.36 14.85
CA SER A 4 -18.93 10.21 13.73
C SER A 4 -18.50 9.43 12.48
N SER A 5 -19.48 8.90 11.75
CA SER A 5 -19.23 8.17 10.52
C SER A 5 -18.78 9.18 9.48
N ILE A 6 -17.48 9.42 9.42
CA ILE A 6 -16.86 10.20 8.35
C ILE A 6 -17.13 9.41 7.07
N ILE A 7 -17.92 9.99 6.17
CA ILE A 7 -18.19 9.42 4.85
C ILE A 7 -17.12 9.96 3.91
N TYR A 8 -16.35 9.04 3.34
CA TYR A 8 -15.13 9.31 2.59
C TYR A 8 -15.36 9.48 1.08
N THR A 9 -16.49 10.10 0.72
CA THR A 9 -17.12 10.05 -0.63
C THR A 9 -16.29 10.58 -1.80
N SER A 10 -15.20 11.30 -1.56
CA SER A 10 -14.25 11.76 -2.60
C SER A 10 -12.79 11.60 -2.16
N SER A 11 -12.50 10.54 -1.39
CA SER A 11 -11.17 10.32 -0.83
C SER A 11 -10.54 9.03 -1.34
N SER A 12 -9.22 9.06 -1.45
CA SER A 12 -8.39 7.91 -1.79
C SER A 12 -7.78 7.32 -0.52
N LEU A 13 -7.63 6.01 -0.47
CA LEU A 13 -6.95 5.31 0.64
C LEU A 13 -5.58 4.83 0.20
N GLY A 14 -4.52 5.31 0.84
CA GLY A 14 -3.22 4.66 0.78
C GLY A 14 -3.18 3.51 1.78
N VAL A 15 -2.75 2.32 1.36
CA VAL A 15 -2.66 1.13 2.21
C VAL A 15 -1.29 0.50 2.13
N ASP A 16 -0.72 0.15 3.28
CA ASP A 16 0.53 -0.57 3.42
C ASP A 16 0.42 -1.70 4.46
N GLY A 17 1.22 -2.75 4.28
CA GLY A 17 1.34 -3.86 5.21
C GLY A 17 2.28 -3.50 6.36
N CYS A 18 1.81 -3.61 7.60
CA CYS A 18 2.62 -3.37 8.79
C CYS A 18 2.66 -4.62 9.69
N LYS A 19 3.53 -4.62 10.71
CA LYS A 19 3.68 -5.76 11.64
C LYS A 19 2.38 -6.16 12.33
N GLU A 20 1.43 -5.23 12.48
CA GLU A 20 0.14 -5.45 13.14
C GLU A 20 -1.00 -5.76 12.15
N GLY A 21 -0.71 -5.86 10.86
CA GLY A 21 -1.68 -6.12 9.79
C GLY A 21 -1.56 -5.10 8.67
N TRP A 22 -2.56 -4.24 8.54
CA TRP A 22 -2.67 -3.26 7.46
C TRP A 22 -2.92 -1.86 8.04
N VAL A 23 -2.17 -0.87 7.56
CA VAL A 23 -2.42 0.54 7.84
C VAL A 23 -3.05 1.19 6.63
N GLY A 24 -4.09 1.97 6.85
CA GLY A 24 -4.76 2.78 5.83
C GLY A 24 -4.72 4.25 6.21
N VAL A 25 -4.42 5.10 5.23
CA VAL A 25 -4.42 6.57 5.36
C VAL A 25 -5.36 7.14 4.31
N ALA A 26 -6.44 7.78 4.75
CA ALA A 26 -7.41 8.41 3.88
C ALA A 26 -6.96 9.83 3.54
N ILE A 27 -7.05 10.19 2.27
CA ILE A 27 -6.60 11.48 1.72
C ILE A 27 -7.72 12.08 0.88
N ASP A 28 -8.03 13.36 1.07
CA ASP A 28 -8.98 14.08 0.24
C ASP A 28 -8.44 14.39 -1.17
N GLU A 29 -9.29 14.96 -2.01
CA GLU A 29 -8.94 15.41 -3.37
C GLU A 29 -7.87 16.51 -3.41
N CYS A 30 -7.68 17.25 -2.30
CA CYS A 30 -6.64 18.26 -2.16
C CYS A 30 -5.30 17.67 -1.65
N GLY A 31 -5.24 16.37 -1.36
CA GLY A 31 -4.05 15.73 -0.81
C GLY A 31 -3.92 15.83 0.72
N GLN A 32 -4.96 16.26 1.43
CA GLN A 32 -4.94 16.36 2.90
C GLN A 32 -5.32 15.05 3.56
N VAL A 33 -4.57 14.68 4.61
CA VAL A 33 -4.84 13.49 5.40
C VAL A 33 -6.11 13.69 6.24
N LEU A 34 -7.14 12.91 5.94
CA LEU A 34 -8.42 12.92 6.66
C LEU A 34 -8.38 12.03 7.91
N GLY A 35 -7.56 10.97 7.88
CA GLY A 35 -7.42 10.05 9.00
C GLY A 35 -6.58 8.83 8.67
N SER A 36 -6.20 8.09 9.71
CA SER A 36 -5.44 6.85 9.59
C SER A 36 -6.00 5.76 10.50
N HIS A 37 -5.98 4.51 10.06
CA HIS A 37 -6.42 3.37 10.86
C HIS A 37 -5.53 2.16 10.62
N VAL A 38 -5.28 1.39 11.68
CA VAL A 38 -4.58 0.09 11.60
C VAL A 38 -5.58 -1.01 11.91
N SER A 39 -5.58 -2.06 11.11
CA SER A 39 -6.40 -3.24 11.35
C SER A 39 -5.66 -4.52 11.03
N SER A 40 -5.95 -5.57 11.79
CA SER A 40 -5.32 -6.89 11.61
C SER A 40 -5.65 -7.55 10.27
N THR A 41 -6.76 -7.16 9.63
CA THR A 41 -7.14 -7.66 8.31
C THR A 41 -7.50 -6.53 7.37
N PHE A 42 -7.18 -6.70 6.09
CA PHE A 42 -7.51 -5.74 5.05
C PHE A 42 -9.03 -5.50 4.95
N LYS A 43 -9.85 -6.54 5.15
CA LYS A 43 -11.31 -6.43 5.18
C LYS A 43 -11.81 -5.50 6.28
N ASN A 44 -11.26 -5.62 7.49
CA ASN A 44 -11.61 -4.75 8.60
C ASN A 44 -11.16 -3.31 8.34
N LEU A 45 -9.99 -3.13 7.72
CA LEU A 45 -9.50 -1.82 7.31
C LEU A 45 -10.47 -1.15 6.32
N LEU A 46 -10.88 -1.85 5.26
CA LEU A 46 -11.85 -1.32 4.30
C LEU A 46 -13.21 -1.03 4.93
N SER A 47 -13.63 -1.81 5.93
CA SER A 47 -14.89 -1.59 6.65
C SER A 47 -14.84 -0.33 7.52
N TYR A 48 -13.65 0.09 7.97
CA TYR A 48 -13.47 1.33 8.73
C TYR A 48 -13.59 2.58 7.84
N PHE A 49 -13.29 2.47 6.55
CA PHE A 49 -13.36 3.55 5.58
C PHE A 49 -14.49 3.36 4.55
N PRO A 50 -15.77 3.47 4.95
CA PRO A 50 -16.88 3.29 4.03
C PRO A 50 -16.92 4.43 3.00
N GLY A 51 -17.19 4.09 1.75
CA GLY A 51 -17.39 5.07 0.66
C GLY A 51 -16.10 5.54 -0.02
N ILE A 52 -14.95 4.93 0.27
CA ILE A 52 -13.72 5.18 -0.50
C ILE A 52 -13.87 4.65 -1.92
N GLN A 53 -13.50 5.50 -2.89
CA GLN A 53 -13.60 5.17 -4.32
C GLN A 53 -12.33 4.52 -4.87
N SER A 54 -11.18 4.78 -4.26
CA SER A 54 -9.88 4.34 -4.78
C SER A 54 -8.96 3.92 -3.64
N VAL A 55 -8.31 2.78 -3.79
CA VAL A 55 -7.36 2.23 -2.82
C VAL A 55 -6.04 2.00 -3.53
N GLY A 56 -5.01 2.76 -3.16
CA GLY A 56 -3.64 2.53 -3.56
C GLY A 56 -2.96 1.60 -2.58
N ILE A 57 -2.49 0.43 -3.03
CA ILE A 57 -1.77 -0.53 -2.20
C ILE A 57 -0.30 -0.49 -2.61
N ASP A 58 0.59 -0.26 -1.65
CA ASP A 58 2.02 -0.43 -1.91
C ASP A 58 2.34 -1.93 -1.98
N MET A 59 2.48 -2.44 -3.20
CA MET A 59 2.88 -3.82 -3.45
C MET A 59 4.25 -3.82 -4.12
N PRO A 60 5.28 -4.46 -3.54
CA PRO A 60 6.52 -4.66 -4.26
C PRO A 60 6.21 -5.52 -5.48
N LEU A 61 6.37 -4.95 -6.68
CA LEU A 61 6.37 -5.69 -7.94
C LEU A 61 7.60 -6.61 -7.95
N LYS A 62 7.55 -7.71 -7.22
CA LYS A 62 8.43 -8.84 -7.50
C LYS A 62 7.91 -9.42 -8.80
N LEU A 63 8.55 -9.04 -9.91
CA LEU A 63 8.45 -9.71 -11.21
C LEU A 63 8.45 -11.22 -10.95
N ILE A 64 7.27 -11.82 -11.06
CA ILE A 64 7.08 -13.25 -10.88
C ILE A 64 7.78 -13.91 -12.06
N ASN A 65 8.86 -14.64 -11.76
CA ASN A 65 9.35 -15.80 -12.51
C ASN A 65 9.15 -15.76 -14.02
N GLU A 66 9.94 -14.97 -14.75
CA GLU A 66 10.36 -15.40 -16.08
C GLU A 66 11.79 -15.95 -15.97
N PRO A 67 12.12 -17.07 -16.64
CA PRO A 67 13.50 -17.53 -16.71
C PRO A 67 14.31 -16.41 -17.36
N SER A 68 15.33 -15.95 -16.64
CA SER A 68 16.20 -14.81 -16.97
C SER A 68 16.41 -14.63 -18.47
N LYS A 69 15.73 -13.66 -19.08
CA LYS A 69 16.10 -13.16 -20.41
C LYS A 69 17.45 -12.46 -20.27
N GLU A 70 18.40 -12.76 -21.16
CA GLU A 70 19.78 -12.26 -21.15
C GLU A 70 19.90 -10.73 -20.99
N ALA A 71 18.85 -9.99 -21.39
CA ALA A 71 18.72 -8.55 -21.17
C ALA A 71 18.87 -8.13 -19.69
N ASP A 72 18.35 -8.92 -18.75
CA ASP A 72 18.35 -8.59 -17.33
C ASP A 72 19.76 -8.77 -16.70
N GLN A 73 20.62 -9.60 -17.31
CA GLN A 73 22.01 -9.78 -16.88
C GLN A 73 22.87 -8.56 -17.23
N LEU A 74 22.64 -7.96 -18.39
CA LEU A 74 23.35 -6.75 -18.82
C LEU A 74 23.00 -5.56 -17.93
N VAL A 75 21.72 -5.42 -17.54
CA VAL A 75 21.25 -4.36 -16.65
C VAL A 75 21.85 -4.50 -15.24
N ARG A 76 21.99 -5.72 -14.72
CA ARG A 76 22.63 -5.97 -13.41
C ARG A 76 24.14 -5.70 -13.42
N LYS A 77 24.80 -5.91 -14.56
CA LYS A 77 26.24 -5.60 -14.71
C LYS A 77 26.49 -4.10 -14.61
N GLU A 78 25.55 -3.30 -15.13
CA GLU A 78 25.70 -1.84 -15.19
C GLU A 78 25.17 -1.09 -13.97
N LEU A 79 24.17 -1.63 -13.26
CA LEU A 79 23.52 -0.92 -12.15
C LEU A 79 24.15 -1.10 -10.77
N GLY A 80 25.16 -1.95 -10.61
CA GLY A 80 25.89 -2.07 -9.33
C GLY A 80 25.05 -2.62 -8.18
N SER A 81 25.69 -3.37 -7.29
CA SER A 81 25.01 -4.15 -6.25
C SER A 81 24.45 -3.31 -5.10
N LYS A 82 23.30 -2.63 -5.29
CA LYS A 82 22.56 -2.07 -4.14
C LYS A 82 21.61 -3.14 -3.58
N ARG A 83 22.16 -3.94 -2.66
CA ARG A 83 21.46 -4.97 -1.88
C ARG A 83 20.30 -4.36 -1.11
N PHE A 84 19.07 -4.75 -1.43
CA PHE A 84 17.93 -4.58 -0.52
C PHE A 84 17.79 -5.85 0.32
N SER A 85 17.91 -5.68 1.65
CA SER A 85 17.68 -6.72 2.64
C SER A 85 16.18 -6.81 2.95
N SER A 86 15.60 -8.01 2.89
CA SER A 86 14.28 -8.29 3.45
C SER A 86 14.49 -9.15 4.71
N TYR A 87 14.15 -8.62 5.88
CA TYR A 87 14.24 -9.37 7.14
C TYR A 87 13.00 -10.24 7.36
N SER A 88 13.30 -11.42 7.91
CA SER A 88 12.45 -12.55 8.30
C SER A 88 11.38 -12.22 9.34
#